data_AF-A0A1Q7X2B5-F1
#
_entry.id   AF-A0A1Q7X2B5-F1
#
_cell.length_a   1.000
_cell.length_b   1.000
_cell.length_c   1.000
_cell.angle_alpha   90.00
_cell.angle_beta   90.00
_cell.angle_gamma   90.00
#
_symmetry.space_group_name_H-M   'P 1'
#
loop_
_entity.id
_entity.type
_entity.pdbx_description
1 polymer ?
#
loop_
_entity_poly.entity_id
_entity_poly.type
_entity_poly.pdbx_seq_one_letter_code
_entity_poly.pdbx_strand_id
1 'polypeptide(L)' 'MESWWTEIEDDILMCLKRQGATPPAEVGRRLGVSESAAASLLSILACEGKVRICLVDLPGRREEAE' A
#
# COMPACT_ATOMS: atom_id res chain seq x y z
N MET A 1 -7.92 20.43 0.23
CA MET A 1 -8.09 19.04 -0.26
C MET A 1 -6.72 18.39 -0.49
N GLU A 2 -5.72 19.14 -0.96
CA GLU A 2 -4.32 18.66 -1.07
C GLU A 2 -3.67 18.31 0.28
N SER A 3 -3.98 19.04 1.36
CA SER A 3 -3.38 18.80 2.68
C SER A 3 -3.57 17.37 3.18
N TRP A 4 -4.78 16.84 3.05
CA TRP A 4 -5.09 15.47 3.46
C TRP A 4 -4.37 14.43 2.58
N TRP A 5 -4.18 14.72 1.28
CA TRP A 5 -3.43 13.82 0.41
C TRP A 5 -1.94 13.80 0.75
N THR A 6 -1.37 14.98 1.00
CA THR A 6 0.03 15.13 1.38
C THR A 6 0.33 14.45 2.72
N GLU A 7 -0.57 14.52 3.69
CA GLU A 7 -0.44 13.83 4.98
C GLU A 7 -0.38 12.31 4.79
N ILE A 8 -1.30 11.73 4.01
CA ILE A 8 -1.31 10.29 3.74
C ILE A 8 -0.08 9.85 2.95
N GLU A 9 0.35 10.65 1.98
CA GLU A 9 1.57 10.40 1.24
C GLU A 9 2.79 10.34 2.17
N ASP A 10 2.95 11.32 3.05
CA ASP A 10 4.07 11.37 3.98
C ASP A 10 4.06 10.17 4.93
N ASP A 11 2.89 9.78 5.45
CA ASP A 11 2.73 8.59 6.29
C ASP A 11 3.14 7.30 5.55
N ILE A 12 2.76 7.15 4.28
CA ILE A 12 3.17 6.01 3.44
C ILE A 12 4.69 5.99 3.26
N LEU A 13 5.29 7.14 2.89
CA LEU A 13 6.72 7.25 2.65
C LEU A 13 7.53 7.02 3.93
N MET A 14 7.06 7.51 5.08
CA MET A 14 7.67 7.27 6.39
C MET A 14 7.59 5.80 6.78
N CYS A 15 6.46 5.14 6.50
CA CYS A 15 6.30 3.70 6.72
C CYS A 15 7.33 2.88 5.92
N LEU A 16 7.51 3.22 4.64
CA LEU A 16 8.47 2.56 3.74
C LEU A 16 9.93 2.88 4.09
N LYS A 17 10.25 4.12 4.47
CA LYS A 17 11.61 4.49 4.93
C LYS A 17 12.02 3.73 6.19
N ARG A 18 11.10 3.46 7.11
CA ARG A 18 11.39 2.78 8.38
C ARG A 18 11.58 1.27 8.25
N GLN A 19 10.93 0.62 7.28
CA GLN A 19 10.86 -0.84 7.20
C GLN A 19 11.35 -1.43 5.88
N GLY A 20 11.57 -0.59 4.87
CA GLY A 20 11.80 -1.04 3.50
C GLY A 20 10.53 -1.53 2.82
N ALA A 21 10.69 -2.48 1.90
CA ALA A 21 9.59 -3.04 1.12
C ALA A 21 8.54 -3.68 2.05
N THR A 22 7.32 -3.13 2.03
CA THR A 22 6.23 -3.49 2.94
C THR A 22 5.01 -3.93 2.14
N PRO A 23 4.29 -5.02 2.52
CA PRO A 23 3.08 -5.45 1.84
C PRO A 23 1.95 -4.41 1.93
N PRO A 24 1.08 -4.28 0.91
CA PRO A 24 -0.07 -3.37 0.93
C PRO A 24 -0.99 -3.58 2.13
N ALA A 25 -1.20 -4.83 2.58
CA ALA A 25 -1.98 -5.14 3.77
C ALA A 25 -1.43 -4.49 5.04
N GLU A 26 -0.10 -4.46 5.19
CA GLU A 26 0.56 -3.87 6.35
C GLU A 26 0.57 -2.34 6.29
N VAL A 27 0.69 -1.77 5.08
CA VAL A 27 0.50 -0.33 4.85
C VAL A 27 -0.92 0.09 5.21
N GLY A 28 -1.93 -0.67 4.77
CA GLY A 28 -3.33 -0.43 5.11
C GLY A 28 -3.60 -0.47 6.61
N ARG A 29 -3.07 -1.47 7.33
CA ARG A 29 -3.20 -1.58 8.79
C ARG A 29 -2.65 -0.36 9.54
N ARG A 30 -1.57 0.24 9.05
CA ARG A 30 -0.94 1.41 9.69
C ARG A 30 -1.66 2.71 9.44
N LEU A 31 -2.18 2.87 8.22
CA LEU A 31 -2.96 4.04 7.82
C LEU A 31 -4.41 3.95 8.31
N GLY A 32 -4.86 2.80 8.84
CA GLY A 32 -6.24 2.58 9.24
C GLY A 32 -7.20 2.45 8.04
N VAL A 33 -6.70 2.02 6.88
CA VAL A 33 -7.48 1.85 5.65
C VAL A 33 -7.52 0.38 5.23
N SER A 34 -8.46 0.03 4.35
CA SER A 34 -8.50 -1.32 3.77
C SER A 34 -7.25 -1.58 2.92
N GLU A 35 -6.87 -2.85 2.80
CA GLU A 35 -5.77 -3.26 1.91
C GLU A 35 -6.00 -2.82 0.46
N SER A 36 -7.25 -2.90 -0.02
CA SER A 36 -7.62 -2.43 -1.37
C SER A 36 -7.44 -0.93 -1.56
N ALA A 37 -7.75 -0.13 -0.54
CA ALA A 37 -7.49 1.31 -0.55
C ALA A 37 -5.98 1.55 -0.58
N ALA A 38 -5.21 0.92 0.33
CA ALA A 38 -3.76 1.04 0.35
C ALA A 38 -3.11 0.65 -0.99
N ALA A 39 -3.56 -0.44 -1.62
CA ALA A 39 -3.08 -0.86 -2.94
C ALA A 39 -3.35 0.20 -4.03
N SER A 40 -4.51 0.84 -3.98
CA SER A 40 -4.86 1.94 -4.89
C SER A 40 -3.94 3.14 -4.69
N LEU A 41 -3.68 3.54 -3.45
CA LEU A 41 -2.78 4.65 -3.10
C LEU A 41 -1.35 4.39 -3.54
N LEU A 42 -0.84 3.18 -3.24
CA LEU A 42 0.50 2.76 -3.65
C LEU A 42 0.64 2.75 -5.18
N SER A 43 -0.42 2.40 -5.91
CA SER A 43 -0.42 2.44 -7.37
C SER A 43 -0.30 3.87 -7.91
N ILE A 44 -1.01 4.83 -7.31
CA ILE A 44 -0.90 6.26 -7.66
C ILE A 44 0.54 6.75 -7.42
N LEU A 45 1.09 6.49 -6.23
CA LEU A 45 2.46 6.89 -5.89
C LEU A 45 3.52 6.21 -6.76
N ALA A 46 3.26 4.98 -7.21
CA ALA A 46 4.14 4.28 -8.14
C ALA A 46 4.12 4.92 -9.54
N CYS A 47 2.94 5.31 -10.03
CA CYS A 47 2.81 6.05 -11.29
C CYS A 47 3.51 7.42 -11.24
N GLU A 48 3.52 8.08 -10.07
CA GLU A 48 4.25 9.32 -9.84
C GLU A 48 5.77 9.11 -9.64
N GLY A 49 6.24 7.86 -9.58
CA GLY A 49 7.65 7.53 -9.38
C GLY A 49 8.16 7.70 -7.95
N LYS A 50 7.27 7.87 -6.97
CA LYS A 50 7.61 8.07 -5.56
C LYS A 50 7.90 6.75 -4.83
N VAL A 51 7.29 5.66 -5.26
CA VAL A 51 7.50 4.31 -4.72
C VAL A 51 7.67 3.28 -5.84
N ARG A 52 8.18 2.09 -5.50
CA ARG A 52 8.23 0.94 -6.41
C ARG A 52 7.40 -0.21 -5.83
N ILE A 53 6.56 -0.83 -6.66
CA ILE A 53 5.86 -2.06 -6.31
C ILE A 53 6.83 -3.23 -6.52
N CYS A 54 7.25 -3.88 -5.43
CA CYS A 54 8.25 -4.96 -5.46
C CYS A 54 7.66 -6.36 -5.30
N LEU A 55 6.45 -6.48 -4.75
CA LEU A 55 5.79 -7.76 -4.46
C LEU A 55 4.47 -7.82 -5.20
N VAL A 56 4.28 -8.89 -5.98
CA VAL A 56 3.03 -9.27 -6.63
C VAL A 56 2.97 -10.79 -6.54
N ASP A 57 1.86 -11.31 -6.06
CA ASP A 57 1.68 -12.76 -5.88
C ASP A 57 0.32 -13.19 -6.44
N LEU A 58 0.16 -14.49 -6.69
CA LEU A 58 -1.12 -15.06 -7.05
C LEU A 58 -2.06 -15.03 -5.83
N PRO A 59 -3.38 -14.85 -6.03
CA PRO A 59 -4.32 -15.02 -4.93
C PRO A 59 -4.15 -16.44 -4.37
N GLY A 60 -3.88 -16.54 -3.07
CA GLY A 60 -3.79 -17.83 -2.39
C GLY A 60 -5.04 -18.64 -2.74
N ARG A 61 -4.85 -19.79 -3.39
CA ARG A 61 -5.93 -20.64 -3.87
C ARG A 61 -6.91 -20.86 -2.71
N ARG A 62 -8.09 -20.25 -2.79
CA ARG A 62 -9.19 -20.59 -1.89
C ARG A 62 -9.56 -22.00 -2.30
N GLU A 63 -9.13 -23.00 -1.54
CA GLU A 63 -9.65 -24.34 -1.69
C GLU A 63 -11.16 -24.23 -1.45
N GLU A 64 -11.90 -24.26 -2.56
CA GLU A 64 -13.33 -24.46 -2.60
C GLU A 64 -13.54 -25.84 -1.99
N ALA A 65 -13.81 -25.88 -0.68
CA ALA A 65 -14.31 -27.06 -0.01
C ALA A 65 -15.73 -27.29 -0.55
N GLU A 66 -15.82 -28.27 -1.45
CA GLU A 66 -17.04 -28.86 -1.99
C GLU A 66 -17.93 -29.46 -0.89
#